data_AF-A0A519KIC3-F1
#
_entry.id   AF-A0A519KIC3-F1
#
_cell.length_a   1.000
_cell.length_b   1.000
_cell.length_c   1.000
_cell.angle_alpha   90.00
_cell.angle_beta   90.00
_cell.angle_gamma   90.00
#
_symmetry.space_group_name_H-M   'P 1'
#
loop_
_entity.id
_entity.type
_entity.pdbx_description
1 polymer ?
#
loop_
_entity_poly.entity_id
_entity_poly.type
_entity_poly.pdbx_seq_one_letter_code
_entity_poly.pdbx_strand_id
1 'polypeptide(L)' 'MPKIDIETAPTGHGTTYPEEHAGACKPRRRWKLGDAAGLTQFGVNLLRLPAGAWSSQRHWHV' A
#
# COMPACT_ATOMS: atom_id res chain seq x y z
N MET A 1 20.89 6.33 7.25
CA MET A 1 19.41 6.38 7.20
C MET A 1 18.88 6.28 8.61
N PRO A 2 18.16 7.28 9.13
CA PRO A 2 17.46 7.13 10.40
C PRO A 2 16.45 5.99 10.30
N LYS A 3 16.16 5.34 11.43
CA LYS A 3 15.14 4.29 11.51
C LYS A 3 13.79 4.89 11.14
N ILE A 4 13.06 4.23 10.24
CA ILE A 4 11.70 4.62 9.88
C ILE A 4 10.77 4.29 11.05
N ASP A 5 10.01 5.29 11.51
CA ASP A 5 8.90 5.08 12.43
C ASP A 5 7.65 4.69 11.63
N ILE A 6 7.24 3.43 11.75
CA ILE A 6 6.13 2.86 10.97
C ILE A 6 4.78 3.37 11.48
N GLU A 7 4.66 3.62 12.78
CA GLU A 7 3.39 3.99 13.42
C GLU A 7 2.92 5.39 12.99
N THR A 8 3.85 6.26 12.59
CA THR A 8 3.56 7.63 12.13
C THR A 8 3.55 7.76 10.60
N ALA A 9 3.86 6.69 9.86
CA ALA A 9 3.90 6.73 8.41
C ALA A 9 2.49 6.94 7.80
N PRO A 10 2.35 7.65 6.67
CA PRO A 10 1.05 7.84 6.03
C PRO A 10 0.36 6.52 5.69
N THR A 11 -0.81 6.29 6.29
CA THR A 11 -1.61 5.08 6.12
C THR A 11 -2.75 5.24 5.12
N GLY A 12 -3.03 4.21 4.35
CA GLY A 12 -4.20 4.12 3.48
C GLY A 12 -4.90 2.78 3.60
N HIS A 13 -6.23 2.79 3.60
CA HIS A 13 -7.06 1.58 3.68
C HIS A 13 -7.80 1.40 2.34
N GLY A 14 -7.80 0.17 1.83
CA GLY A 14 -8.52 -0.20 0.62
C GLY A 14 -7.78 0.08 -0.69
N THR A 15 -8.55 0.44 -1.72
CA THR A 15 -8.09 0.53 -3.09
C THR A 15 -8.76 1.66 -3.85
N THR A 16 -8.09 2.14 -4.88
CA THR A 16 -8.60 3.14 -5.83
C THR A 16 -9.17 2.48 -7.09
N TYR A 17 -9.26 1.14 -7.13
CA TYR A 17 -9.98 0.46 -8.21
C TYR A 17 -11.47 0.88 -8.19
N PRO A 18 -12.14 0.92 -9.36
CA PRO A 18 -13.59 1.01 -9.45
C PRO A 18 -14.27 -0.07 -8.60
N GLU A 19 -15.49 0.22 -8.13
CA GLU A 19 -16.22 -0.61 -7.15
C GLU A 19 -16.33 -2.08 -7.61
N GLU A 20 -16.65 -2.29 -8.88
CA GLU A 20 -16.77 -3.59 -9.54
C GLU A 20 -15.47 -4.42 -9.54
N HIS A 21 -14.32 -3.78 -9.32
CA HIS A 21 -13.00 -4.41 -9.29
C HIS A 21 -12.31 -4.30 -7.93
N ALA A 22 -12.94 -3.63 -6.95
CA ALA A 22 -12.32 -3.30 -5.69
C ALA A 22 -12.37 -4.44 -4.66
N GLY A 23 -13.38 -5.34 -4.75
CA GLY A 23 -13.74 -6.33 -3.73
C GLY A 23 -12.57 -6.98 -2.99
N ALA A 24 -11.74 -7.77 -3.70
CA ALA A 24 -10.63 -8.51 -3.08
C ALA A 24 -9.47 -7.61 -2.57
N CYS A 25 -9.35 -6.38 -3.08
CA CYS A 25 -8.32 -5.42 -2.68
C CYS A 25 -8.79 -4.45 -1.58
N LYS A 26 -10.09 -4.31 -1.33
CA LYS A 26 -10.64 -3.41 -0.28
C LYS A 26 -10.13 -3.68 1.14
N PRO A 27 -9.88 -4.93 1.57
CA PRO A 27 -9.45 -5.18 2.94
C PRO A 27 -7.99 -4.82 3.23
N ARG A 28 -7.17 -4.56 2.20
CA ARG A 28 -5.74 -4.30 2.37
C ARG A 28 -5.48 -2.98 3.10
N ARG A 29 -4.38 -2.93 3.85
CA ARG A 29 -3.89 -1.71 4.51
C ARG A 29 -2.46 -1.44 4.08
N ARG A 30 -2.14 -0.19 3.77
CA ARG A 30 -0.80 0.24 3.34
C ARG A 30 -0.24 1.31 4.25
N TRP A 31 1.07 1.28 4.46
CA TRP A 31 1.88 2.37 4.99
C TRP A 31 2.88 2.79 3.92
N LYS A 32 2.90 4.09 3.61
CA LYS A 32 3.84 4.66 2.65
C LYS A 32 5.17 4.99 3.34
N LEU A 33 6.02 3.98 3.51
CA LEU A 33 7.29 4.12 4.21
C LEU A 33 8.28 5.04 3.48
N GLY A 34 8.21 5.09 2.14
CA GLY A 34 9.02 6.02 1.35
C GLY A 34 8.73 7.47 1.69
N ASP A 35 7.44 7.85 1.74
CA ASP A 35 6.99 9.19 2.12
C ASP A 35 7.46 9.54 3.55
N ALA A 36 7.31 8.61 4.50
CA ALA A 36 7.77 8.78 5.88
C ALA A 36 9.29 8.97 5.99
N ALA A 37 10.06 8.43 5.04
CA ALA A 37 11.51 8.56 4.97
C ALA A 37 11.99 9.69 4.04
N GLY A 38 11.08 10.48 3.44
CA GLY A 38 11.42 11.56 2.51
C GLY A 38 11.98 11.09 1.15
N LEU A 39 11.70 9.84 0.75
CA LEU A 39 12.14 9.32 -0.55
C LEU A 39 11.29 9.88 -1.69
N THR A 40 11.94 10.27 -2.78
CA THR A 40 11.26 10.90 -3.94
C THR A 40 11.50 10.18 -5.26
N GLN A 41 12.49 9.30 -5.35
CA GLN A 41 12.86 8.61 -6.59
C GLN A 41 12.04 7.34 -6.83
N PHE A 42 11.55 6.70 -5.76
CA PHE A 42 10.75 5.48 -5.81
C PHE A 42 9.88 5.35 -4.58
N GLY A 43 8.79 4.59 -4.70
CA GLY A 43 7.87 4.32 -3.59
C GLY A 43 8.27 3.06 -2.82
N VAL A 44 8.22 3.13 -1.50
CA VAL A 44 8.33 1.95 -0.61
C VAL A 44 7.05 1.85 0.21
N ASN A 45 6.37 0.72 0.14
CA ASN A 45 5.12 0.47 0.84
C ASN A 45 5.22 -0.80 1.69
N LEU A 46 4.76 -0.73 2.94
CA LEU A 46 4.40 -1.92 3.70
C LEU A 46 2.91 -2.20 3.48
N LEU A 47 2.59 -3.33 2.89
CA LEU A 47 1.20 -3.76 2.64
C LEU A 47 0.87 -4.95 3.53
N ARG A 48 -0.22 -4.86 4.29
CA ARG A 48 -0.75 -5.97 5.08
C ARG A 48 -2.05 -6.48 4.47
N LEU A 49 -2.09 -7.78 4.22
CA LEU A 49 -3.21 -8.49 3.64
C LEU A 49 -3.87 -9.36 4.72
N PRO A 50 -5.12 -9.07 5.09
CA PRO A 50 -5.94 -10.05 5.80
C PRO A 50 -6.12 -11.33 4.99
N ALA A 51 -6.53 -12.42 5.63
CA ALA A 51 -6.84 -13.67 4.94
C ALA A 51 -7.82 -13.43 3.78
N GLY A 52 -7.48 -13.92 2.59
CA GLY A 52 -8.28 -13.76 1.37
C GLY A 52 -8.12 -12.43 0.63
N ALA A 53 -7.41 -11.43 1.19
CA ALA A 53 -7.18 -10.15 0.53
C ALA A 53 -6.07 -10.24 -0.54
N TRP A 54 -6.18 -9.41 -1.57
CA TRP A 54 -5.20 -9.35 -2.66
C TRP A 54 -4.33 -8.10 -2.59
N SER A 55 -3.08 -8.23 -3.04
CA SER A 55 -2.15 -7.11 -3.16
C SER A 55 -2.54 -6.14 -4.27
N SER A 56 -3.07 -6.66 -5.39
CA SER A 56 -3.58 -5.90 -6.53
C SER A 56 -4.45 -6.80 -7.42
N GLN A 57 -5.12 -6.22 -8.42
CA GLN A 57 -5.52 -6.99 -9.60
C GLN A 57 -4.24 -7.44 -10.34
N ARG A 58 -4.28 -8.58 -11.04
CA ARG A 58 -3.14 -9.08 -11.81
C ARG A 58 -2.79 -8.09 -12.92
N HIS A 59 -1.55 -7.61 -12.95
CA HIS A 59 -1.06 -6.64 -13.93
C HIS A 59 0.46 -6.73 -14.09
N TRP A 60 1.00 -5.95 -15.01
CA TRP A 60 2.42 -5.67 -15.18
C TRP A 60 2.60 -4.18 -15.45
N HIS A 61 3.76 -3.63 -15.12
CA HIS A 61 4.16 -2.29 -15.55
C HIS A 61 4.77 -2.40 -16.96
N VAL A 62 4.48 -1.41 -17.80
CA VAL A 62 5.13 -1.24 -19.12
C VAL A 62 6.38 -0.40 -18.95
#